data_AF-A0A847GWU2-F1
#
_entry.id   AF-A0A847GWU2-F1
#
_cell.length_a   1.000
_cell.length_b   1.000
_cell.length_c   1.000
_cell.angle_alpha   90.00
_cell.angle_beta   90.00
_cell.angle_gamma   90.00
#
_symmetry.space_group_name_H-M   'P 1'
#
loop_
_entity.id
_entity.type
_entity.pdbx_description
1 polymer ?
#
loop_
_entity_poly.entity_id
_entity_poly.type
_entity_poly.pdbx_seq_one_letter_code
_entity_poly.pdbx_strand_id
1 'polypeptide(L)'
;MARSETGHSAVTTGNDISKLPPEFRRAECFDGVFFLNLPDAEQRRAIRYLYLGQFELDAKQKLPQDDNWTGTEIRACCRLSALLTVPVVQAAQNVVPVAVTAAESVDRPRTCASGRCLNADQLGIYTHDGAQPSSRRKVTRSPLSN
;
A
#
# COMPACT_ATOMS: atom_id res chain seq x y z
N MET A 1 29.72 35.28 1.20
CA MET A 1 28.60 35.15 2.16
C MET A 1 27.56 34.22 1.53
N ALA A 2 27.79 32.90 1.61
CA ALA A 2 26.89 31.90 1.06
C ALA A 2 25.73 31.70 2.04
N ARG A 3 24.50 31.91 1.58
CA ARG A 3 23.30 31.64 2.37
C ARG A 3 23.21 30.13 2.59
N SER A 4 23.22 29.70 3.84
CA SER A 4 22.84 28.35 4.23
C SER A 4 21.34 28.22 3.93
N GLU A 5 20.99 27.47 2.89
CA GLU A 5 19.61 27.07 2.65
C GLU A 5 19.29 25.89 3.58
N THR A 6 18.46 26.14 4.60
CA THR A 6 17.85 25.09 5.41
C THR A 6 16.88 24.29 4.54
N GLY A 7 17.26 23.09 4.16
CA GLY A 7 16.36 22.12 3.53
C GLY A 7 15.33 21.64 4.53
N HIS A 8 14.05 21.86 4.22
CA HIS A 8 12.93 21.32 4.98
C HIS A 8 12.28 20.21 4.15
N SER A 9 11.99 19.08 4.77
CA SER A 9 11.29 17.97 4.12
C SER A 9 10.14 17.51 5.01
N ALA A 10 9.01 17.18 4.41
CA ALA A 10 7.81 16.70 5.10
C ALA A 10 7.34 15.38 4.50
N VAL A 11 6.97 14.43 5.36
CA VAL A 11 6.34 13.16 4.98
C VAL A 11 5.05 13.03 5.75
N THR A 12 3.95 12.77 5.04
CA THR A 12 2.61 12.65 5.63
C THR A 12 1.91 11.40 5.11
N THR A 13 1.11 10.75 5.95
CA THR A 13 0.32 9.56 5.57
C THR A 13 -1.16 9.81 5.82
N GLY A 14 -2.02 9.28 4.95
CA GLY A 14 -3.47 9.36 5.16
C GLY A 14 -4.20 8.30 4.34
N ASN A 15 -5.31 7.81 4.88
CA ASN A 15 -6.13 6.78 4.23
C ASN A 15 -7.19 7.38 3.30
N ASP A 16 -7.41 8.69 3.35
CA ASP A 16 -8.44 9.38 2.56
C ASP A 16 -7.92 10.69 1.96
N ILE A 17 -7.36 10.59 0.75
CA ILE A 17 -6.82 11.74 0.03
C ILE A 17 -7.89 12.75 -0.38
N SER A 18 -9.19 12.38 -0.40
CA SER A 18 -10.23 13.36 -0.75
C SER A 18 -10.36 14.47 0.30
N LYS A 19 -9.96 14.19 1.54
CA LYS A 19 -9.92 15.19 2.63
C LYS A 19 -8.70 16.10 2.59
N LEU A 20 -7.71 15.79 1.76
CA LEU A 20 -6.53 16.64 1.62
C LEU A 20 -6.90 17.90 0.84
N PRO A 21 -6.64 19.11 1.38
CA PRO A 21 -6.91 20.34 0.65
C PRO A 21 -6.22 20.33 -0.72
N PRO A 22 -6.89 20.78 -1.79
CA PRO A 22 -6.36 20.69 -3.15
C PRO A 22 -5.05 21.47 -3.34
N GLU A 23 -4.75 22.43 -2.46
CA GLU A 23 -3.51 23.21 -2.42
C GLU A 23 -2.30 22.29 -2.27
N PHE A 24 -2.39 21.25 -1.44
CA PHE A 24 -1.31 20.29 -1.21
C PHE A 24 -1.09 19.32 -2.38
N ARG A 25 -2.07 19.18 -3.29
CA ARG A 25 -1.95 18.31 -4.46
C ARG A 25 -1.36 19.02 -5.67
N ARG A 26 -1.05 20.31 -5.56
CA ARG A 26 -0.39 21.06 -6.62
C ARG A 26 1.07 20.65 -6.72
N ALA A 27 1.56 20.63 -7.95
CA ALA A 27 2.99 20.51 -8.21
C ALA A 27 3.75 21.55 -7.36
N GLU A 28 4.93 21.18 -6.88
CA GLU A 28 5.79 21.98 -6.00
C GLU A 28 5.38 22.06 -4.51
N CYS A 29 4.23 21.51 -4.11
CA CYS A 29 3.88 21.38 -2.68
C CYS A 29 4.28 20.02 -2.09
N PHE A 30 3.93 18.93 -2.79
CA PHE A 30 4.50 17.61 -2.54
C PHE A 30 5.13 17.10 -3.84
N ASP A 31 6.40 16.74 -3.78
CA ASP A 31 7.15 16.24 -4.94
C ASP A 31 6.69 14.84 -5.40
N GLY A 32 6.00 14.10 -4.53
CA GLY A 32 5.46 12.79 -4.85
C GLY A 32 4.34 12.38 -3.92
N VAL A 33 3.26 11.84 -4.49
CA VAL A 33 2.18 11.19 -3.76
C VAL A 33 2.19 9.73 -4.15
N PHE A 34 2.46 8.85 -3.18
CA PHE A 34 2.55 7.41 -3.39
C PHE A 34 1.30 6.72 -2.86
N PHE A 35 0.75 5.81 -3.64
CA PHE A 35 -0.32 4.93 -3.19
C PHE A 35 0.27 3.62 -2.68
N LEU A 36 -0.04 3.30 -1.42
CA LEU A 36 0.33 2.06 -0.75
C LEU A 36 -0.87 1.11 -0.80
N ASN A 37 -0.73 -0.02 -1.49
CA ASN A 37 -1.78 -1.04 -1.55
C ASN A 37 -1.59 -2.10 -0.46
N LEU A 38 -2.51 -3.07 -0.42
CA LEU A 38 -2.32 -4.30 0.36
C LEU A 38 -1.06 -5.04 -0.12
N PRO A 39 -0.31 -5.66 0.81
CA PRO A 39 0.93 -6.34 0.48
C PRO A 39 0.69 -7.50 -0.49
N ASP A 40 1.57 -7.65 -1.46
CA ASP A 40 1.61 -8.81 -2.35
C ASP A 40 2.08 -10.09 -1.62
N ALA A 41 2.12 -11.21 -2.33
CA ALA A 41 2.49 -12.50 -1.73
C ALA A 41 3.93 -12.55 -1.18
N GLU A 42 4.88 -11.85 -1.81
CA GLU A 42 6.28 -11.77 -1.37
C GLU A 42 6.40 -10.87 -0.12
N GLN A 43 5.73 -9.73 -0.13
CA GLN A 43 5.66 -8.80 0.99
C GLN A 43 4.96 -9.45 2.20
N ARG A 44 3.84 -10.15 2.01
CA ARG A 44 3.18 -10.92 3.07
C ARG A 44 4.08 -11.99 3.64
N ARG A 45 4.83 -12.70 2.80
CA ARG A 45 5.82 -13.70 3.23
C ARG A 45 6.90 -13.06 4.10
N ALA A 46 7.46 -11.93 3.68
CA ALA A 46 8.48 -11.21 4.45
C ALA A 46 7.94 -10.74 5.82
N ILE A 47 6.75 -10.13 5.83
CA ILE A 47 6.07 -9.71 7.06
C ILE A 47 5.82 -10.89 8.00
N ARG A 48 5.42 -12.04 7.45
CA ARG A 48 5.18 -13.26 8.22
C ARG A 48 6.44 -13.78 8.87
N TYR A 49 7.57 -13.86 8.15
CA TYR A 49 8.83 -14.28 8.75
C TYR A 49 9.28 -13.36 9.88
N LEU A 50 9.07 -12.05 9.72
CA LEU A 50 9.36 -11.08 10.78
C LEU A 50 8.54 -11.36 12.04
N TYR A 51 7.23 -11.60 11.92
CA TYR A 51 6.38 -11.86 13.08
C TYR A 51 6.49 -13.27 13.66
N LEU A 52 6.77 -14.28 12.84
CA LEU A 52 7.10 -15.62 13.35
C LEU A 52 8.34 -15.55 14.24
N GLY A 53 9.37 -14.83 13.82
CA GLY A 53 10.56 -14.57 14.63
C GLY A 53 10.24 -13.75 15.90
N GLN A 54 9.45 -12.68 15.77
CA GLN A 54 9.08 -11.83 16.91
C GLN A 54 8.31 -12.58 18.01
N PHE A 55 7.48 -13.56 17.65
CA PHE A 55 6.68 -14.35 18.59
C PHE A 55 7.27 -15.74 18.88
N GLU A 56 8.52 -15.99 18.46
CA GLU A 56 9.25 -17.24 18.69
C GLU A 56 8.49 -18.50 18.19
N LEU A 57 7.78 -18.35 17.08
CA LEU A 57 7.01 -19.41 16.46
C LEU A 57 7.86 -20.17 15.45
N ASP A 58 7.62 -21.49 15.32
CA ASP A 58 8.34 -22.31 14.34
C ASP A 58 8.08 -21.82 12.91
N ALA A 59 9.15 -21.44 12.21
CA ALA A 59 9.08 -20.99 10.81
C ALA A 59 8.82 -22.13 9.81
N LYS A 60 9.00 -23.39 10.21
CA LYS A 60 8.76 -24.57 9.37
C LYS A 60 7.34 -25.11 9.49
N GLN A 61 6.53 -24.58 10.40
CA GLN A 61 5.15 -25.01 10.57
C GLN A 61 4.30 -24.73 9.32
N LYS A 62 3.16 -25.41 9.20
CA LYS A 62 2.18 -25.10 8.16
C LYS A 62 1.67 -23.68 8.34
N LEU A 63 1.61 -22.90 7.25
CA LEU A 63 1.17 -21.51 7.27
C LEU A 63 -0.27 -21.39 6.73
N PRO A 64 -1.06 -20.42 7.21
CA PRO A 64 -2.40 -20.15 6.69
C PRO A 64 -2.32 -19.48 5.31
N GLN A 65 -3.42 -19.57 4.57
CA GLN A 65 -3.66 -18.70 3.41
C GLN A 65 -4.04 -17.31 3.92
N ASP A 66 -3.25 -16.30 3.56
CA ASP A 66 -3.39 -14.92 4.04
C ASP A 66 -3.65 -13.94 2.89
N ASP A 67 -4.37 -14.40 1.87
CA ASP A 67 -4.71 -13.55 0.73
C ASP A 67 -5.50 -12.31 1.17
N ASN A 68 -5.07 -11.16 0.67
CA ASN A 68 -5.59 -9.84 1.01
C ASN A 68 -5.46 -9.45 2.49
N TRP A 69 -4.59 -10.13 3.25
CA TRP A 69 -4.29 -9.72 4.62
C TRP A 69 -3.37 -8.50 4.65
N THR A 70 -3.63 -7.63 5.62
CA THR A 70 -2.72 -6.55 6.01
C THR A 70 -1.60 -7.08 6.91
N GLY A 71 -0.52 -6.31 7.05
CA GLY A 71 0.54 -6.66 8.01
C GLY A 71 0.03 -6.73 9.45
N THR A 72 -1.02 -5.97 9.80
CA THR A 72 -1.66 -6.02 11.12
C THR A 72 -2.37 -7.36 11.36
N GLU A 73 -3.03 -7.91 10.35
CA GLU A 73 -3.73 -9.21 10.45
C GLU A 73 -2.72 -10.36 10.55
N ILE A 74 -1.64 -10.33 9.77
CA ILE A 74 -0.54 -11.31 9.88
C ILE A 74 0.06 -11.27 11.30
N ARG A 75 0.32 -10.07 11.83
CA ARG A 75 0.79 -9.89 13.21
C ARG A 75 -0.20 -10.43 14.23
N ALA A 76 -1.48 -10.11 14.07
CA ALA A 76 -2.54 -10.53 15.00
C ALA A 76 -2.65 -12.06 15.04
N CYS A 77 -2.58 -12.72 13.88
CA CYS A 77 -2.57 -14.17 13.79
C CYS A 77 -1.40 -14.80 14.54
N CYS A 78 -0.18 -14.30 14.32
CA CYS A 78 1.01 -14.80 15.03
C CYS A 78 0.90 -14.53 16.55
N ARG A 79 0.42 -13.35 16.94
CA ARG A 79 0.18 -13.01 18.35
C ARG A 79 -0.82 -13.96 19.01
N LEU A 80 -1.92 -14.29 18.31
CA LEU A 80 -2.94 -15.21 18.81
C LEU A 80 -2.41 -16.65 18.92
N SER A 81 -1.60 -17.09 17.94
CA SER A 81 -0.94 -18.39 17.96
C SER A 81 -0.05 -18.54 19.21
N ALA A 82 0.78 -17.54 19.48
CA ALA A 82 1.63 -17.52 20.68
C ALA A 82 0.80 -17.45 21.97
N LEU A 83 -0.22 -16.59 22.02
CA LEU A 83 -1.06 -16.41 23.21
C LEU A 83 -1.85 -17.67 23.58
N LEU A 84 -2.41 -18.35 22.58
CA LEU A 84 -3.25 -19.53 22.78
C LEU A 84 -2.44 -20.84 22.74
N THR A 85 -1.14 -20.76 22.43
CA THR A 85 -0.26 -21.94 22.22
C THR A 85 -0.86 -22.92 21.21
N VAL A 86 -1.36 -22.38 20.09
CA VAL A 86 -1.94 -23.17 18.98
C VAL A 86 -1.17 -22.91 17.69
N PRO A 87 -1.19 -23.84 16.71
CA PRO A 87 -0.57 -23.60 15.41
C PRO A 87 -1.13 -22.35 14.71
N VAL A 88 -0.31 -21.65 13.92
CA VAL A 88 -0.70 -20.40 13.24
C VAL A 88 -1.92 -20.60 12.33
N VAL A 89 -2.06 -21.78 11.71
CA VAL A 89 -3.24 -22.13 10.89
C VAL A 89 -4.53 -22.16 11.72
N GLN A 90 -4.46 -22.59 12.97
CA GLN A 90 -5.63 -22.59 13.86
C GLN A 90 -5.93 -21.18 14.35
N ALA A 91 -4.90 -20.39 14.67
CA ALA A 91 -5.07 -18.99 15.06
C ALA A 91 -5.72 -18.15 13.95
N ALA A 92 -5.41 -18.45 12.68
CA ALA A 92 -5.95 -17.76 11.52
C ALA A 92 -7.49 -17.82 11.42
N GLN A 93 -8.14 -18.82 12.01
CA GLN A 93 -9.60 -18.93 12.05
C GLN A 93 -10.26 -17.79 12.86
N ASN A 94 -9.48 -17.11 13.70
CA ASN A 94 -9.92 -15.97 14.52
C ASN A 94 -9.52 -14.61 13.91
N VAL A 95 -9.07 -14.59 12.65
CA VAL A 95 -8.66 -13.37 11.95
C VAL A 95 -9.56 -13.19 10.74
N VAL A 96 -10.25 -12.04 10.69
CA VAL A 96 -11.08 -11.65 9.55
C VAL A 96 -10.43 -10.45 8.86
N PRO A 97 -10.04 -10.57 7.58
CA PRO A 97 -9.32 -9.49 6.90
C PRO A 97 -10.21 -8.28 6.62
N VAL A 98 -9.62 -7.09 6.72
CA VAL A 98 -10.27 -5.80 6.42
C VAL A 98 -10.70 -5.73 4.96
N ALA A 99 -9.95 -6.39 4.06
CA ALA A 99 -10.31 -6.49 2.66
C ALA A 99 -11.66 -7.20 2.43
N VAL A 100 -12.11 -8.02 3.39
CA VAL A 100 -13.42 -8.67 3.35
C VAL A 100 -14.46 -7.85 4.13
N THR A 101 -14.15 -7.43 5.35
CA THR A 101 -15.12 -6.74 6.22
C THR A 101 -15.42 -5.30 5.80
N ALA A 102 -14.46 -4.64 5.15
CA ALA A 102 -14.56 -3.25 4.73
C ALA A 102 -14.03 -3.08 3.28
N ALA A 103 -14.44 -3.99 2.39
CA ALA A 103 -14.02 -4.00 0.99
C ALA A 103 -14.17 -2.63 0.30
N GLU A 104 -15.29 -1.94 0.52
CA GLU A 104 -15.54 -0.59 -0.03
C GLU A 104 -14.53 0.45 0.47
N SER A 105 -14.11 0.34 1.73
CA SER A 105 -13.12 1.24 2.33
C SER A 105 -11.72 1.00 1.78
N VAL A 106 -11.45 -0.20 1.27
CA VAL A 106 -10.20 -0.54 0.57
C VAL A 106 -10.26 -0.12 -0.90
N ASP A 107 -11.40 -0.31 -1.56
CA ASP A 107 -11.55 -0.04 -2.99
C ASP A 107 -11.63 1.46 -3.32
N ARG A 108 -12.32 2.24 -2.48
CA ARG A 108 -12.48 3.68 -2.70
C ARG A 108 -11.14 4.42 -2.85
N PRO A 109 -10.14 4.23 -1.96
CA PRO A 109 -8.82 4.81 -2.13
C PRO A 109 -8.11 4.35 -3.41
N ARG A 110 -8.23 3.08 -3.81
CA ARG A 110 -7.62 2.55 -5.05
C ARG A 110 -8.18 3.26 -6.27
N THR A 111 -9.50 3.39 -6.35
CA THR A 111 -10.17 4.14 -7.42
C THR A 111 -9.77 5.62 -7.41
N CYS A 112 -9.60 6.21 -6.22
CA CYS A 112 -9.15 7.59 -6.09
C CYS A 112 -7.68 7.79 -6.51
N ALA A 113 -6.81 6.81 -6.27
CA ALA A 113 -5.40 6.91 -6.57
C ALA A 113 -5.06 6.58 -8.03
N SER A 114 -5.89 5.76 -8.69
CA SER A 114 -5.68 5.32 -10.08
C SER A 114 -5.50 6.52 -11.02
N GLY A 115 -4.37 6.57 -11.72
CA GLY A 115 -4.00 7.65 -12.64
C GLY A 115 -3.56 8.96 -11.97
N ARG A 116 -3.56 9.04 -10.64
CA ARG A 116 -3.34 10.28 -9.86
C ARG A 116 -2.16 10.22 -8.89
N CYS A 117 -1.75 9.01 -8.50
CA CYS A 117 -0.64 8.78 -7.57
C CYS A 117 0.43 7.90 -8.22
N LEU A 118 1.65 7.94 -7.70
CA LEU A 118 2.71 6.99 -8.01
C LEU A 118 2.43 5.65 -7.33
N ASN A 119 2.83 4.56 -7.97
CA ASN A 119 2.80 3.24 -7.37
C ASN A 119 3.98 3.10 -6.39
N ALA A 120 3.73 2.60 -5.18
CA ALA A 120 4.79 2.40 -4.18
C ALA A 120 5.60 1.11 -4.44
N ASP A 121 5.00 0.10 -5.06
CA ASP A 121 5.61 -1.22 -5.28
C ASP A 121 6.32 -1.30 -6.63
N GLN A 122 5.89 -0.50 -7.61
CA GLN A 122 6.38 -0.52 -8.98
C GLN A 122 6.69 0.88 -9.49
N LEU A 123 7.63 0.97 -10.43
CA LEU A 123 7.94 2.25 -11.08
C LEU A 123 6.76 2.72 -11.93
N GLY A 124 6.29 3.95 -11.68
CA GLY A 124 5.30 4.62 -12.51
C GLY A 124 4.04 5.04 -11.78
N ILE A 125 2.98 5.30 -12.56
CA ILE A 125 1.68 5.74 -12.06
C ILE A 125 0.88 4.51 -11.59
N TYR A 126 0.25 4.61 -10.42
CA TYR A 126 -0.64 3.58 -9.90
C TYR A 126 -1.88 3.41 -10.79
N THR A 127 -2.22 2.16 -11.08
CA THR A 127 -3.42 1.77 -11.83
C THR A 127 -4.19 0.72 -11.05
N HIS A 128 -5.49 0.95 -10.85
CA HIS A 128 -6.39 -0.05 -10.28
C HIS A 128 -6.93 -0.97 -11.39
N ASP A 129 -6.92 -2.29 -11.17
CA ASP A 129 -7.44 -3.26 -12.13
C ASP A 129 -8.90 -2.93 -12.49
N GLY A 130 -9.16 -2.72 -13.78
CA GLY A 130 -10.46 -2.30 -14.33
C GLY A 130 -10.52 -0.85 -14.81
N ALA A 131 -9.58 0.01 -14.41
CA ALA A 131 -9.44 1.34 -15.01
C ALA A 131 -8.57 1.23 -16.28
N GLN A 132 -9.22 1.08 -17.44
CA GLN A 132 -8.53 1.28 -18.72
C GLN A 132 -7.82 2.64 -18.66
N PRO A 133 -6.49 2.72 -18.94
CA PRO A 133 -5.82 4.01 -19.00
C PRO A 133 -6.55 4.82 -20.07
N SER A 134 -7.15 5.96 -19.69
CA SER A 134 -7.70 6.85 -20.70
C SER A 134 -6.55 7.20 -21.63
N SER A 135 -6.73 6.84 -22.91
CA SER A 135 -5.72 7.00 -23.95
C SER A 135 -5.05 8.36 -23.79
N ARG A 136 -3.76 8.36 -23.42
CA ARG A 136 -2.96 9.57 -23.41
C ARG A 136 -3.12 10.17 -24.81
N ARG A 137 -3.66 11.39 -24.88
CA ARG A 137 -3.74 12.16 -26.12
C ARG A 137 -2.32 12.19 -26.69
N LYS A 138 -2.05 11.41 -27.75
CA LYS A 138 -0.79 11.50 -28.48
C LYS A 138 -0.72 12.94 -28.98
N VAL A 139 0.15 13.74 -28.37
CA VAL A 139 0.49 15.05 -28.91
C VAL A 139 1.29 14.77 -30.17
N THR A 140 0.58 14.67 -31.30
CA THR A 140 1.19 14.63 -32.62
C THR A 140 1.89 15.97 -32.79
N ARG A 141 3.23 15.96 -32.77
CA ARG A 141 4.02 17.13 -33.17
C ARG A 141 3.77 17.33 -34.66
N SER A 142 2.90 18.27 -35.01
CA SER A 142 2.79 18.74 -36.39
C SER A 142 4.13 19.37 -36.78
N PRO A 143 4.79 18.94 -37.86
CA PRO A 143 5.96 19.64 -38.34
C PRO A 143 5.52 21.01 -38.85
N LEU A 144 6.12 22.07 -38.29
CA LEU A 144 6.04 23.42 -38.84
C LEU A 144 6.71 23.39 -40.22
N SER A 145 5.90 23.44 -41.28
CA SER A 145 6.37 23.75 -42.63
C SER A 145 6.66 25.24 -42.69
N ASN A 146 7.94 25.58 -42.86
CA ASN A 146 8.42 26.93 -43.17
C ASN A 146 8.60 27.07 -44.69
#